data_AF-A0A2N1URL4-F1
#
_entry.id   AF-A0A2N1URL4-F1
#
_cell.length_a   1.000
_cell.length_b   1.000
_cell.length_c   1.000
_cell.angle_alpha   90.00
_cell.angle_beta   90.00
_cell.angle_gamma   90.00
#
_symmetry.space_group_name_H-M   'P 1'
#
loop_
_entity.id
_entity.type
_entity.pdbx_description
1 polymer ?
#
loop_
_entity_poly.entity_id
_entity_poly.type
_entity_poly.pdbx_seq_one_letter_code
_entity_poly.pdbx_strand_id
1 'polypeptide(L)'
;MLAQALVAAGYTGAMTENGVHNLSAMHALKPGQQLELTIEKLVPGGEGLARHTGLTVFVPGGLPGDLLRAEVISTKPSYVRALIKEVLQPGPDRLDPPCPYVASCGGCQWQHQHYAAQLVAKR
;
A
#
# COMPACT_ATOMS: atom_id res chain seq x y z
N MET A 1 -16.16 -9.07 32.16
CA MET A 1 -15.48 -8.08 31.28
C MET A 1 -14.28 -8.81 30.66
N LEU A 2 -14.51 -9.68 29.69
CA LEU A 2 -14.41 -9.46 28.23
C LEU A 2 -13.00 -9.07 27.72
N ALA A 3 -12.46 -9.99 26.91
CA ALA A 3 -11.38 -9.91 25.91
C ALA A 3 -9.93 -9.72 26.43
N GLN A 4 -9.05 -10.74 26.44
CA GLN A 4 -8.37 -11.43 25.31
C GLN A 4 -7.65 -10.49 24.34
N ALA A 5 -6.30 -10.52 24.34
CA ALA A 5 -5.48 -10.92 23.19
C ALA A 5 -3.97 -10.72 23.49
N LEU A 6 -3.33 -11.80 23.94
CA LEU A 6 -1.90 -12.04 23.77
C LEU A 6 -1.69 -12.56 22.34
N VAL A 7 -0.77 -11.98 21.57
CA VAL A 7 -0.04 -12.71 20.52
C VAL A 7 1.44 -12.39 20.68
N ALA A 8 2.11 -13.32 21.34
CA ALA A 8 3.55 -13.54 21.24
C ALA A 8 3.80 -14.44 20.03
N ALA A 9 4.74 -14.04 19.18
CA ALA A 9 5.47 -14.93 18.28
C ALA A 9 6.93 -14.45 18.36
N GLY A 10 7.81 -15.03 19.17
CA GLY A 10 8.07 -16.47 19.29
C GLY A 10 9.07 -16.88 18.20
N TYR A 11 10.27 -16.29 18.21
CA TYR A 11 11.40 -16.75 17.41
C TYR A 11 12.14 -17.82 18.23
N THR A 12 11.76 -19.09 18.05
CA THR A 12 12.46 -20.24 18.64
C THR A 12 12.67 -21.28 17.54
N GLY A 13 13.92 -21.65 17.33
CA GLY A 13 14.43 -22.19 16.07
C GLY A 13 14.13 -23.66 15.76
N ALA A 14 14.61 -24.07 14.59
CA ALA A 14 14.92 -25.45 14.25
C ALA A 14 16.04 -25.48 13.21
N MET A 15 17.22 -25.90 13.63
CA MET A 15 18.26 -26.41 12.73
C MET A 15 17.84 -27.81 12.31
N THR A 16 17.70 -28.07 11.01
CA THR A 16 17.68 -29.43 10.45
C THR A 16 18.54 -29.45 9.20
N GLU A 17 19.57 -30.29 9.27
CA GLU A 17 20.48 -30.67 8.21
C GLU A 17 19.78 -31.34 7.02
N ASN A 18 20.27 -31.03 5.82
CA ASN A 18 19.94 -31.62 4.51
C ASN A 18 18.56 -31.32 3.91
N GLY A 19 18.57 -30.52 2.83
CA GLY A 19 17.46 -30.49 1.86
C GLY A 19 17.11 -29.07 1.41
N VAL A 20 17.43 -28.78 0.16
CA VAL A 20 17.28 -27.48 -0.52
C VAL A 20 15.79 -27.14 -0.75
N HIS A 21 14.94 -26.99 0.28
CA HIS A 21 13.52 -26.60 0.08
C HIS A 21 12.90 -25.91 1.30
N ASN A 22 13.19 -24.63 1.57
CA ASN A 22 12.19 -23.70 2.15
C ASN A 22 12.65 -22.23 2.08
N LEU A 23 12.69 -21.66 0.86
CA LEU A 23 12.54 -20.21 0.69
C LEU A 23 11.05 -19.92 0.88
N SER A 24 10.70 -19.58 2.11
CA SER A 24 9.32 -19.36 2.56
C SER A 24 8.60 -18.34 1.67
N ALA A 25 7.84 -18.89 0.73
CA ALA A 25 6.66 -18.34 0.09
C ALA A 25 6.75 -16.86 -0.33
N MET A 26 7.03 -16.69 -1.61
CA MET A 26 6.31 -15.76 -2.50
C MET A 26 4.79 -15.91 -2.30
N HIS A 27 4.26 -15.43 -1.18
CA HIS A 27 2.85 -15.53 -0.85
C HIS A 27 2.08 -14.76 -1.90
N ALA A 28 1.34 -15.49 -2.75
CA ALA A 28 0.38 -14.90 -3.65
C ALA A 28 -0.56 -14.01 -2.81
N LEU A 29 -0.42 -12.70 -2.97
CA LEU A 29 -1.24 -11.72 -2.27
C LEU A 29 -2.72 -12.06 -2.52
N LYS A 30 -3.51 -12.10 -1.45
CA LYS A 30 -4.94 -12.40 -1.53
C LYS A 30 -5.75 -11.12 -1.37
N PRO A 31 -6.89 -10.98 -2.08
CA PRO A 31 -7.85 -9.92 -1.78
C PRO A 31 -8.25 -9.95 -0.29
N GLY A 32 -8.36 -8.77 0.33
CA GLY A 32 -8.63 -8.58 1.76
C GLY A 32 -7.38 -8.54 2.65
N GLN A 33 -6.19 -8.86 2.12
CA GLN A 33 -4.94 -8.75 2.89
C GLN A 33 -4.52 -7.29 3.05
N GLN A 34 -4.16 -6.88 4.27
CA GLN A 34 -3.60 -5.57 4.53
C GLN A 34 -2.07 -5.61 4.43
N LEU A 35 -1.51 -4.60 3.77
CA LEU A 35 -0.09 -4.43 3.54
C LEU A 35 0.31 -3.02 3.94
N GLU A 36 1.48 -2.89 4.56
CA GLU A 36 2.13 -1.59 4.74
C GLU A 36 3.01 -1.33 3.52
N LEU A 37 2.73 -0.23 2.84
CA LEU A 37 3.33 0.13 1.56
C LEU A 37 3.88 1.55 1.64
N THR A 38 5.12 1.71 1.20
CA THR A 38 5.70 3.02 0.91
C THR A 38 5.51 3.32 -0.57
N ILE A 39 4.89 4.45 -0.88
CA ILE A 39 4.70 4.89 -2.26
C ILE A 39 6.02 5.47 -2.78
N GLU A 40 6.56 4.88 -3.83
CA GLU A 40 7.82 5.31 -4.44
C GLU A 40 7.62 6.49 -5.39
N LYS A 41 6.57 6.42 -6.22
CA LYS A 41 6.29 7.42 -7.26
C LYS A 41 4.83 7.39 -7.72
N LEU A 42 4.42 8.40 -8.48
CA LEU A 42 3.16 8.41 -9.22
C LEU A 42 3.36 7.82 -10.61
N VAL A 43 2.34 7.11 -11.10
CA VAL A 43 2.28 6.62 -12.49
C VAL A 43 1.33 7.47 -13.35
N PRO A 44 1.48 7.43 -14.69
CA PRO A 44 0.51 8.05 -15.58
C PRO A 44 -0.90 7.52 -15.29
N GLY A 45 -1.80 8.42 -14.85
CA GLY A 45 -3.12 8.07 -14.32
C GLY A 45 -3.36 8.53 -12.88
N GLY A 46 -2.34 9.03 -12.18
CA GLY A 46 -2.47 9.61 -10.84
C GLY A 46 -2.54 8.58 -9.71
N GLU A 47 -2.26 7.30 -10.00
CA GLU A 47 -2.14 6.26 -8.98
C GLU A 47 -0.73 6.26 -8.38
N GLY A 48 -0.62 5.97 -7.09
CA GLY A 48 0.64 5.72 -6.41
C GLY A 48 1.17 4.33 -6.76
N LEU A 49 2.46 4.23 -7.01
CA LEU A 49 3.17 2.97 -7.24
C LEU A 49 4.02 2.64 -6.02
N ALA A 50 3.80 1.46 -5.47
CA ALA A 50 4.63 0.83 -4.47
C ALA A 50 5.14 -0.52 -4.98
N ARG A 51 6.22 -1.01 -4.40
CA ARG A 51 6.72 -2.36 -4.66
C ARG A 51 6.70 -3.17 -3.38
N HIS A 52 6.03 -4.32 -3.42
CA HIS A 52 5.96 -5.25 -2.28
C HIS A 52 6.36 -6.64 -2.75
N THR A 53 7.38 -7.23 -2.13
CA THR A 53 7.86 -8.60 -2.43
C THR A 53 8.08 -8.87 -3.93
N GLY A 54 8.59 -7.88 -4.67
CA GLY A 54 8.84 -7.98 -6.12
C GLY A 54 7.63 -7.75 -7.03
N LEU A 55 6.43 -7.53 -6.48
CA LEU A 55 5.22 -7.19 -7.23
C LEU A 55 4.96 -5.68 -7.20
N THR A 56 4.49 -5.15 -8.32
CA THR A 56 4.02 -3.76 -8.42
C THR A 56 2.63 -3.65 -7.82
N VAL A 57 2.47 -2.77 -6.83
CA VAL A 57 1.20 -2.47 -6.18
C VAL A 57 0.76 -1.07 -6.56
N PHE A 58 -0.42 -0.97 -7.18
CA PHE A 58 -1.07 0.30 -7.50
C PHE A 58 -2.02 0.69 -6.39
N VAL A 59 -1.84 1.91 -5.88
CA VAL A 59 -2.60 2.48 -4.76
C VAL A 59 -3.20 3.81 -5.21
N PRO A 60 -4.49 3.84 -5.59
CA PRO A 60 -5.17 5.07 -5.95
C PRO A 60 -5.15 6.07 -4.78
N GLY A 61 -4.75 7.31 -5.08
CA GLY A 61 -4.63 8.37 -4.08
C GLY A 61 -3.41 8.28 -3.16
N GLY A 62 -2.47 7.38 -3.44
CA GLY A 62 -1.17 7.32 -2.79
C GLY A 62 -0.20 8.31 -3.43
N LEU A 63 0.52 9.08 -2.61
CA LEU A 63 1.48 10.09 -3.05
C LEU A 63 2.91 9.65 -2.71
N PRO A 64 3.92 10.07 -3.50
CA PRO A 64 5.30 9.69 -3.25
C PRO A 64 5.74 10.09 -1.84
N GLY A 65 6.36 9.14 -1.13
CA GLY A 65 6.79 9.33 0.25
C GLY A 65 5.73 9.03 1.31
N ASP A 66 4.49 8.71 0.95
CA ASP A 66 3.50 8.23 1.92
C ASP A 66 3.86 6.82 2.42
N LEU A 67 3.67 6.60 3.73
CA LEU A 67 3.54 5.28 4.33
C LEU A 67 2.06 4.98 4.59
N LEU A 68 1.52 3.99 3.89
CA LEU A 68 0.10 3.67 3.88
C LEU A 68 -0.13 2.23 4.31
N ARG A 69 -1.17 2.00 5.11
CA ARG A 69 -1.78 0.69 5.24
C ARG A 69 -2.83 0.55 4.15
N ALA A 70 -2.59 -0.34 3.20
CA ALA A 70 -3.46 -0.58 2.06
C ALA A 70 -4.03 -2.00 2.09
N GLU A 71 -5.31 -2.15 1.75
CA GLU A 71 -5.94 -3.46 1.59
C GLU A 71 -5.93 -3.87 0.11
N VAL A 72 -5.42 -5.06 -0.16
CA VAL A 72 -5.43 -5.66 -1.50
C VAL A 72 -6.87 -5.90 -1.93
N ILE A 73 -7.28 -5.31 -3.04
CA ILE A 73 -8.63 -5.51 -3.60
C ILE A 73 -8.63 -6.43 -4.81
N SER A 74 -7.53 -6.49 -5.55
CA SER A 74 -7.43 -7.30 -6.75
C SER A 74 -5.98 -7.66 -7.01
N THR A 75 -5.73 -8.93 -7.33
CA THR A 75 -4.41 -9.44 -7.67
C THR A 75 -4.43 -9.95 -9.11
N LYS A 76 -3.44 -9.52 -9.90
CA LYS A 76 -3.18 -10.00 -11.24
C LYS A 76 -1.77 -10.59 -11.31
N PRO A 77 -1.45 -11.40 -12.33
CA PRO A 77 -0.13 -12.05 -12.45
C PRO A 77 1.04 -11.07 -12.47
N SER A 78 0.82 -9.86 -12.99
CA SER A 78 1.87 -8.84 -13.18
C SER A 78 1.78 -7.68 -12.19
N TYR A 79 0.64 -7.47 -11.53
CA TYR A 79 0.44 -6.34 -10.62
C TYR A 79 -0.70 -6.59 -9.64
N VAL A 80 -0.68 -5.85 -8.53
CA VAL A 80 -1.71 -5.87 -7.51
C VAL A 80 -2.32 -4.48 -7.40
N ARG A 81 -3.61 -4.40 -7.11
CA ARG A 81 -4.28 -3.15 -6.78
C ARG A 81 -4.71 -3.20 -5.32
N ALA A 82 -4.40 -2.14 -4.58
CA ALA A 82 -4.78 -2.00 -3.18
C ALA A 82 -5.44 -0.63 -2.96
N LEU A 83 -6.35 -0.57 -1.98
CA LEU A 83 -6.99 0.68 -1.55
C LEU A 83 -6.42 1.12 -0.20
N ILE A 84 -6.24 2.42 -0.04
CA ILE A 84 -5.77 3.01 1.22
C ILE A 84 -6.83 2.77 2.29
N LYS A 85 -6.42 2.14 3.40
CA LYS A 85 -7.22 2.03 4.62
C LYS A 85 -6.83 3.09 5.63
N GLU A 86 -5.54 3.34 5.75
CA GLU A 86 -5.00 4.25 6.74
C GLU A 86 -3.71 4.87 6.20
N VAL A 87 -3.53 6.17 6.43
CA VAL A 87 -2.28 6.87 6.18
C VAL A 87 -1.49 6.84 7.49
N LEU A 88 -0.44 6.03 7.54
CA LEU A 88 0.40 5.91 8.74
C LEU A 88 1.37 7.09 8.85
N GLN A 89 1.93 7.49 7.72
CA GLN A 89 2.79 8.67 7.62
C GLN A 89 2.47 9.41 6.31
N PRO A 90 1.95 10.65 6.38
CA PRO A 90 1.76 11.46 5.18
C PRO A 90 3.12 11.88 4.62
N GLY A 91 3.26 11.77 3.31
CA GLY A 91 4.39 12.29 2.54
C GLY A 91 4.34 13.82 2.45
N PRO A 92 5.43 14.45 1.98
CA PRO A 92 5.59 15.91 1.98
C PRO A 92 4.56 16.63 1.10
N ASP A 93 4.04 15.97 0.07
CA ASP A 93 3.10 16.56 -0.89
C ASP A 93 1.63 16.25 -0.59
N ARG A 94 1.35 15.51 0.51
CA ARG A 94 0.00 15.16 0.93
C ARG A 94 -0.65 16.34 1.66
N LEU A 95 -1.82 16.72 1.19
CA LEU A 95 -2.65 17.77 1.79
C LEU A 95 -4.03 17.19 2.10
N ASP A 96 -4.62 17.63 3.20
CA ASP A 96 -5.99 17.22 3.52
C ASP A 96 -6.95 17.83 2.49
N PRO A 97 -7.68 16.99 1.75
CA PRO A 97 -8.54 17.46 0.68
C PRO A 97 -9.68 18.33 1.27
N PRO A 98 -9.98 19.49 0.69
CA PRO A 98 -11.05 20.37 1.19
C PRO A 98 -12.44 19.74 1.02
N CYS A 99 -12.58 18.75 0.14
CA CYS A 99 -13.82 18.03 -0.08
C CYS A 99 -13.84 16.70 0.70
N PRO A 100 -14.78 16.50 1.63
CA PRO A 100 -14.90 15.25 2.39
C PRO A 100 -15.31 14.05 1.52
N TYR A 101 -15.87 14.30 0.33
CA TYR A 101 -16.32 13.25 -0.60
C TYR A 101 -15.26 12.84 -1.62
N VAL A 102 -14.03 13.37 -1.55
CA VAL A 102 -13.01 13.14 -2.59
C VAL A 102 -12.73 11.64 -2.81
N ALA A 103 -12.80 10.84 -1.74
CA ALA A 103 -12.53 9.41 -1.79
C ALA A 103 -13.65 8.58 -2.44
N SER A 104 -14.89 9.11 -2.50
CA SER A 104 -16.07 8.38 -2.97
C SER A 104 -16.70 8.96 -4.24
N CYS A 105 -16.58 10.27 -4.47
CA CYS A 105 -17.21 10.99 -5.58
C CYS A 105 -16.49 10.76 -6.93
N GLY A 106 -15.18 10.49 -6.92
CA GLY A 106 -14.39 10.24 -8.14
C GLY A 106 -14.18 11.46 -9.06
N GLY A 107 -14.87 12.58 -8.83
CA GLY A 107 -14.79 13.78 -9.68
C GLY A 107 -13.51 14.61 -9.52
N CYS A 108 -12.81 14.50 -8.39
CA CYS A 108 -11.65 15.35 -8.06
C CYS A 108 -10.45 14.52 -7.60
N GLN A 109 -9.82 13.78 -8.52
CA GLN A 109 -8.79 12.78 -8.21
C GLN A 109 -7.48 13.32 -7.60
N TRP A 110 -7.22 14.64 -7.62
CA TRP A 110 -5.92 15.22 -7.26
C TRP A 110 -5.97 16.13 -6.02
N GLN A 111 -7.15 16.31 -5.40
CA GLN A 111 -7.33 17.28 -4.32
C GLN A 111 -6.53 16.98 -3.05
N HIS A 112 -6.06 15.74 -2.88
CA HIS A 112 -5.21 15.33 -1.77
C HIS A 112 -3.71 15.61 -2.00
N GLN A 113 -3.36 16.22 -3.14
CA GLN A 113 -1.99 16.52 -3.55
C GLN A 113 -1.80 18.03 -3.70
N HIS A 114 -0.68 18.56 -3.21
CA HIS A 114 -0.32 19.96 -3.40
C HIS A 114 -0.26 20.34 -4.89
N TYR A 115 -0.77 21.53 -5.25
CA TYR A 115 -0.90 21.94 -6.66
C TYR A 115 0.43 21.92 -7.42
N ALA A 116 1.53 22.29 -6.76
CA ALA A 116 2.87 22.23 -7.33
C ALA A 116 3.27 20.81 -7.78
N ALA A 117 2.95 19.80 -6.98
CA ALA A 117 3.24 18.40 -7.31
C ALA A 117 2.31 17.86 -8.42
N GLN A 118 1.08 18.39 -8.53
CA GLN A 118 0.18 18.06 -9.65
C GLN A 118 0.75 18.52 -11.00
N LEU A 119 1.42 19.69 -11.05
CA LEU A 119 2.04 20.21 -12.26
C LEU A 119 3.22 19.35 -12.72
N VAL A 120 4.04 18.86 -11.78
CA VAL A 120 5.15 17.95 -12.08
C VAL A 120 4.64 16.61 -12.64
N ALA A 121 3.55 16.08 -12.08
CA ALA A 121 2.99 14.80 -12.50
C ALA A 121 2.30 14.83 -13.89
N LYS A 122 1.92 16.01 -14.39
CA LYS A 122 1.23 16.20 -15.68
C LYS A 122 2.13 16.62 -16.84
N ARG A 123 3.42 16.88 -16.57
CA ARG A 123 4.41 17.27 -17.58
C ARG A 123 5.05 16.05 -18.21
#